data_AF-A0A6J4Y6B2-F1
#
_entry.id   AF-A0A6J4Y6B2-F1
#
_cell.length_a   1.000
_cell.length_b   1.000
_cell.length_c   1.000
_cell.angle_alpha   90.00
_cell.angle_beta   90.00
_cell.angle_gamma   90.00
#
_symmetry.space_group_name_H-M   'P 1'
#
loop_
_entity.id
_entity.type
_entity.pdbx_description
1 polymer ?
#
loop_
_entity_poly.entity_id
_entity_poly.type
_entity_poly.pdbx_seq_one_letter_code
_entity_poly.pdbx_strand_id
1 'polypeptide(L)'
;MKDITKNYFNNFTLNTFDPAPTTLNVEVTNICNLRCVMCPANTVKRAKGYMGLNLFKNILKESVELGIKQIGLHTVGESLLHPEIVTFISESKKTGLYTYRVDA
;
A
#
# COMPACT_ATOMS: atom_id res chain seq x y z
N MET A 1 10.56 11.02 -13.38
CA MET A 1 9.87 9.98 -12.58
C MET A 1 9.22 8.90 -13.47
N LYS A 2 9.77 8.60 -14.65
CA LYS A 2 9.20 7.61 -15.60
C LYS A 2 10.03 6.32 -15.77
N ASP A 3 11.08 6.13 -14.99
CA ASP A 3 12.09 5.08 -15.30
C ASP A 3 12.43 4.12 -14.14
N ILE A 4 11.80 4.25 -12.97
CA ILE A 4 12.14 3.39 -11.82
C ILE A 4 11.32 2.08 -11.82
N THR A 5 10.09 2.09 -12.35
CA THR A 5 9.27 0.88 -12.44
C THR A 5 9.74 -0.06 -13.55
N LYS A 6 10.29 0.46 -14.66
CA LYS A 6 10.69 -0.40 -15.78
C LYS A 6 11.91 -1.28 -15.45
N ASN A 7 12.85 -0.80 -14.64
CA ASN A 7 14.09 -1.54 -14.37
C ASN A 7 14.05 -2.52 -13.20
N TYR A 8 13.10 -2.41 -12.26
CA TYR A 8 12.99 -3.38 -11.16
C TYR A 8 12.35 -4.71 -11.60
N PHE A 9 11.44 -4.69 -12.58
CA PHE A 9 10.78 -5.91 -13.09
C PHE A 9 11.53 -6.61 -14.23
N ASN A 10 12.47 -5.95 -14.90
CA ASN A 10 13.14 -6.50 -16.09
C ASN A 10 14.13 -7.65 -15.80
N ASN A 11 14.50 -7.88 -14.54
CA ASN A 11 15.39 -8.98 -14.12
C ASN A 11 14.68 -10.04 -13.25
N PHE A 12 13.38 -9.89 -13.02
CA PHE A 12 12.56 -10.95 -12.43
C PHE A 12 11.83 -11.64 -13.57
N THR A 13 12.33 -12.79 -14.02
CA THR A 13 11.42 -13.79 -14.56
C THR A 13 10.48 -14.14 -13.41
N LEU A 14 9.30 -13.51 -13.37
CA LEU A 14 8.18 -14.04 -12.62
C LEU A 14 7.88 -15.40 -13.26
N ASN A 15 8.56 -16.44 -12.78
CA ASN A 15 8.18 -17.80 -13.10
C ASN A 15 6.70 -17.89 -12.71
N THR A 16 5.88 -18.42 -13.60
CA THR A 16 4.44 -18.64 -13.42
C THR A 16 4.10 -19.58 -12.24
N PHE A 17 5.09 -19.93 -11.42
CA PHE A 17 5.08 -20.85 -10.30
C PHE A 17 5.37 -20.21 -8.94
N ASP A 18 5.76 -18.92 -8.88
CA ASP A 18 5.94 -18.29 -7.57
C ASP A 18 4.57 -17.98 -6.96
N PRO A 19 4.27 -18.52 -5.76
CA PRO A 19 3.00 -18.26 -5.11
C PRO A 19 2.87 -16.77 -4.82
N ALA A 20 1.68 -16.22 -5.05
CA ALA A 20 1.38 -14.84 -4.71
C ALA A 20 1.71 -14.55 -3.23
N PRO A 21 2.16 -13.32 -2.91
CA PRO A 21 2.43 -12.97 -1.52
C PRO A 21 1.15 -13.13 -0.69
N THR A 22 1.29 -13.66 0.52
CA THR A 22 0.14 -13.80 1.43
C THR A 22 -0.44 -12.44 1.83
N THR A 23 0.42 -11.42 1.88
CA THR A 23 0.11 -10.12 2.45
C THR A 23 0.66 -8.99 1.57
N LEU A 24 -0.17 -7.96 1.37
CA LEU A 24 0.19 -6.74 0.64
C LEU A 24 0.10 -5.52 1.56
N ASN A 25 1.15 -4.69 1.63
CA ASN A 25 1.12 -3.43 2.36
C ASN A 25 0.92 -2.26 1.40
N VAL A 26 -0.07 -1.41 1.67
CA VAL A 26 -0.46 -0.28 0.84
C VAL A 26 -0.34 1.02 1.61
N GLU A 27 0.46 1.95 1.08
CA GLU A 27 0.57 3.30 1.61
C GLU A 27 -0.56 4.19 1.08
N VAL A 28 -1.63 4.33 1.84
CA VAL A 28 -2.76 5.21 1.47
C VAL A 28 -2.38 6.70 1.58
N THR A 29 -1.49 7.04 2.51
CA THR A 29 -0.86 8.36 2.60
C THR A 29 0.53 8.24 3.19
N ASN A 30 1.40 9.16 2.81
CA ASN A 30 2.74 9.30 3.34
C ASN A 30 2.92 10.50 4.29
N ILE A 31 1.81 11.12 4.66
CA ILE A 31 1.77 12.22 5.62
C ILE A 31 1.74 11.61 7.01
N CYS A 32 2.52 12.17 7.92
CA CYS A 32 2.56 11.78 9.33
C CYS A 32 2.67 13.07 10.16
N ASN A 33 1.96 13.12 11.30
CA ASN A 33 2.01 14.22 12.26
C ASN A 33 3.18 14.07 13.26
N LEU A 34 3.85 12.92 13.28
CA LEU A 34 5.03 12.66 14.10
C LEU A 34 6.34 12.87 13.31
N ARG A 35 7.45 13.04 14.05
CA ARG A 35 8.81 13.22 13.51
C ARG A 35 9.80 12.33 14.24
N CYS A 36 9.54 11.03 14.25
CA CYS A 36 10.33 10.07 15.02
C CYS A 36 11.77 10.01 14.49
N VAL A 37 12.76 9.96 15.39
CA VAL A 37 14.20 10.04 15.06
C VAL A 37 14.69 8.87 14.18
N MET A 38 14.08 7.69 14.33
CA MET A 38 14.38 6.51 13.52
C MET A 38 13.67 6.49 12.16
N CYS A 39 12.70 7.39 11.93
CA CYS A 39 11.84 7.31 10.76
C CYS A 39 12.48 8.02 9.54
N PRO A 40 12.68 7.33 8.41
CA PRO A 40 13.23 7.94 7.20
C PRO A 40 12.27 8.93 6.53
N ALA A 41 10.99 8.98 6.93
CA ALA A 41 9.98 9.88 6.35
C ALA A 41 10.40 11.36 6.33
N ASN A 42 11.25 11.76 7.27
CA ASN A 42 11.72 13.13 7.45
C ASN A 42 12.89 13.50 6.52
N THR A 43 13.58 12.51 5.95
CA THR A 43 14.75 12.73 5.07
C THR A 43 14.42 12.46 3.60
N VAL A 44 13.36 11.72 3.32
CA VAL A 44 12.93 11.35 1.96
C VAL A 44 12.23 12.52 1.27
N LYS A 45 12.70 12.92 0.09
CA LYS A 45 12.20 14.07 -0.70
C LYS A 45 10.94 13.80 -1.54
N ARG A 46 10.25 12.68 -1.32
CA ARG A 46 9.07 12.31 -2.12
C ARG A 46 7.90 13.24 -1.83
N ALA A 47 7.12 13.55 -2.87
CA ALA A 47 5.94 14.40 -2.74
C ALA A 47 4.94 13.79 -1.73
N LYS A 48 4.39 14.64 -0.86
CA LYS A 48 3.38 14.24 0.11
C LYS A 48 2.01 14.19 -0.56
N GLY A 49 1.15 13.25 -0.15
CA GLY A 49 -0.17 13.13 -0.76
C GLY A 49 -1.04 12.02 -0.20
N TYR A 50 -2.23 11.93 -0.80
CA TYR A 50 -3.27 10.98 -0.51
C TYR A 50 -3.54 10.13 -1.75
N MET A 51 -3.66 8.82 -1.59
CA MET A 51 -3.98 7.89 -2.66
C MET A 51 -5.42 8.13 -3.15
N GLY A 52 -5.64 8.05 -4.47
CA GLY A 52 -7.00 8.10 -5.00
C GLY A 52 -7.76 6.79 -4.78
N LEU A 53 -9.04 6.87 -4.41
CA LEU A 53 -9.89 5.71 -4.14
C LEU A 53 -9.97 4.72 -5.31
N ASN A 54 -10.02 5.21 -6.56
CA ASN A 54 -10.11 4.35 -7.75
C ASN A 54 -8.86 3.46 -7.91
N LEU A 55 -7.68 4.00 -7.62
CA LEU A 55 -6.45 3.21 -7.63
C LEU A 55 -6.50 2.11 -6.56
N PHE A 56 -6.96 2.46 -5.37
CA PHE A 56 -7.10 1.50 -4.28
C PHE A 56 -8.08 0.36 -4.61
N LYS A 57 -9.22 0.68 -5.25
CA LYS A 57 -10.18 -0.34 -5.73
C LYS A 57 -9.56 -1.28 -6.76
N ASN A 58 -8.74 -0.78 -7.68
CA ASN A 58 -8.03 -1.61 -8.64
C ASN A 58 -7.03 -2.54 -7.94
N ILE A 59 -6.27 -2.01 -6.97
CA ILE A 59 -5.35 -2.81 -6.14
C ILE A 59 -6.09 -3.94 -5.42
N LEU A 60 -7.25 -3.64 -4.80
CA LEU A 60 -8.06 -4.65 -4.13
C LEU A 60 -8.53 -5.75 -5.09
N LYS A 61 -9.00 -5.37 -6.28
CA LYS A 61 -9.44 -6.32 -7.31
C LYS A 61 -8.30 -7.25 -7.73
N GLU A 62 -7.16 -6.69 -8.10
CA GLU A 62 -5.97 -7.47 -8.51
C GLU A 62 -5.46 -8.35 -7.37
N SER A 63 -5.53 -7.88 -6.12
CA SER A 63 -5.13 -8.66 -4.94
C SER A 63 -5.97 -9.92 -4.77
N VAL A 64 -7.28 -9.82 -4.98
CA VAL A 64 -8.20 -10.97 -4.92
C VAL A 64 -7.92 -11.93 -6.06
N GLU A 65 -7.74 -11.43 -7.28
CA GLU A 65 -7.44 -12.24 -8.47
C GLU A 65 -6.11 -13.02 -8.32
N LEU A 66 -5.12 -12.42 -7.68
CA LEU A 66 -3.84 -13.06 -7.35
C LEU A 66 -3.91 -14.00 -6.13
N GLY A 67 -5.03 -14.04 -5.40
CA GLY A 67 -5.21 -14.91 -4.24
C GLY A 67 -4.53 -14.43 -2.95
N ILE A 68 -4.16 -13.14 -2.87
CA ILE A 68 -3.65 -12.49 -1.65
C ILE A 68 -4.69 -12.62 -0.54
N LYS A 69 -4.24 -12.79 0.71
CA LYS A 69 -5.12 -13.04 1.86
C LYS A 69 -5.31 -11.83 2.75
N GLN A 70 -4.31 -10.97 2.83
CA GLN A 70 -4.28 -9.87 3.80
C GLN A 70 -3.79 -8.58 3.16
N ILE A 71 -4.34 -7.46 3.62
CA ILE A 71 -3.91 -6.14 3.20
C ILE A 71 -3.66 -5.24 4.41
N GLY A 72 -2.43 -4.72 4.49
CA GLY A 72 -1.99 -3.79 5.51
C GLY A 72 -2.10 -2.35 5.02
N LEU A 73 -2.79 -1.48 5.76
CA LEU A 73 -2.86 -0.05 5.46
C LEU A 73 -1.81 0.71 6.28
N HIS A 74 -0.54 0.56 5.93
CA HIS A 74 0.59 1.22 6.63
C HIS A 74 1.85 1.15 5.76
N THR A 75 2.74 2.13 5.92
CA THR A 75 4.17 2.03 5.58
C THR A 75 4.96 3.09 6.35
N VAL A 76 5.03 4.33 5.85
CA VAL A 76 5.88 5.42 6.34
C VAL A 76 5.06 6.63 6.80
N GLY A 77 3.85 6.81 6.26
CA GLY A 77 2.86 7.76 6.79
C GLY A 77 1.98 7.18 7.90
N GLU A 78 1.09 8.01 8.42
CA GLU A 78 0.00 7.62 9.31
C GLU A 78 -1.31 7.55 8.51
N SER A 79 -1.78 6.32 8.28
CA SER A 79 -2.98 6.03 7.49
C SER A 79 -4.24 6.72 8.00
N LEU A 80 -4.36 6.93 9.31
CA LEU A 80 -5.51 7.61 9.91
C LEU A 80 -5.61 9.10 9.56
N LEU A 81 -4.55 9.70 9.00
CA LEU A 81 -4.60 11.07 8.46
C LEU A 81 -5.23 11.16 7.06
N HIS A 82 -5.48 10.03 6.40
CA HIS A 82 -6.18 10.04 5.11
C HIS A 82 -7.65 10.45 5.31
N PRO A 83 -8.15 11.52 4.65
CA PRO A 83 -9.49 12.05 4.90
C PRO A 83 -10.61 11.03 4.61
N GLU A 84 -10.37 10.11 3.69
CA GLU A 84 -11.30 9.03 3.33
C GLU A 84 -10.92 7.65 3.90
N ILE A 85 -10.12 7.57 4.96
CA ILE A 85 -9.62 6.28 5.48
C ILE A 85 -10.73 5.26 5.77
N VAL A 86 -11.88 5.72 6.28
CA VAL A 86 -13.04 4.87 6.56
C VAL A 86 -13.59 4.25 5.27
N THR A 87 -13.62 5.00 4.17
CA THR A 87 -14.02 4.51 2.85
C THR A 87 -13.07 3.43 2.37
N PHE A 88 -11.75 3.61 2.54
CA PHE A 88 -10.75 2.61 2.16
C PHE A 88 -10.94 1.31 2.95
N ILE A 89 -11.10 1.40 4.27
CA ILE A 89 -11.38 0.24 5.12
C ILE A 89 -12.69 -0.44 4.69
N SER A 90 -13.74 0.33 4.40
CA SER A 90 -15.02 -0.21 3.95
C SER A 90 -14.93 -0.93 2.60
N GLU A 91 -14.21 -0.37 1.62
CA GLU A 91 -14.00 -1.01 0.32
C GLU A 91 -13.18 -2.29 0.46
N SER A 92 -12.16 -2.29 1.32
CA SER A 92 -11.35 -3.48 1.57
C SER A 92 -12.15 -4.60 2.23
N LYS A 93 -13.02 -4.27 3.18
CA LYS A 93 -13.90 -5.25 3.83
C LYS A 93 -14.85 -5.95 2.85
N LYS A 94 -15.30 -5.26 1.79
CA LYS A 94 -16.21 -5.83 0.79
C LYS A 94 -15.59 -6.97 -0.02
N THR A 95 -14.26 -7.05 -0.09
CA THR A 95 -13.57 -8.09 -0.87
C THR A 95 -13.31 -9.38 -0.09
N GLY A 96 -13.54 -9.37 1.23
CA GLY A 96 -13.22 -10.51 2.11
C GLY A 96 -11.74 -10.63 2.47
N LEU A 97 -10.90 -9.66 2.08
CA LEU A 97 -9.50 -9.60 2.51
C LEU A 97 -9.40 -9.27 4.01
N TYR A 98 -8.48 -9.92 4.72
CA TYR A 98 -8.16 -9.54 6.09
C TYR A 98 -7.43 -8.19 6.08
N THR A 99 -8.11 -7.16 6.56
CA THR A 99 -7.59 -5.79 6.58
C THR A 99 -7.02 -5.46 7.95
N TYR A 100 -5.80 -4.95 8.01
CA TYR A 100 -5.18 -4.54 9.27
C TYR A 100 -4.37 -3.25 9.12
N ARG A 101 -4.11 -2.61 10.26
CA ARG A 101 -3.12 -1.55 10.43
C ARG A 101 -2.09 -2.06 11.43
N VAL A 102 -0.82 -1.73 11.20
CA VAL A 102 0.22 -1.90 12.22
C VAL A 102 0.55 -0.52 12.73
N ASP A 103 0.47 -0.37 14.04
CA ASP A 103 0.85 0.86 14.73
C ASP A 103 2.36 0.79 14.95
N ALA A 104 3.08 1.79 14.45
CA ALA A 104 4.53 1.93 14.60
C ALA A 104 4.86 3.21 15.37
#